data_AF-A0A9L0TF32-F1
#
_entry.id   AF-A0A9L0TF32-F1
#
_cell.length_a   1.000
_cell.length_b   1.000
_cell.length_c   1.000
_cell.angle_alpha   90.00
_cell.angle_beta   90.00
_cell.angle_gamma   90.00
#
_symmetry.space_group_name_H-M   'P 1'
#
loop_
_entity.id
_entity.type
_entity.pdbx_description
1 polymer ?
#
loop_
_entity_poly.entity_id
_entity_poly.type
_entity_poly.pdbx_seq_one_letter_code
_entity_poly.pdbx_strand_id
1 'polypeptide(L)'
;MWLKPEEVLLKNALKLWLMERSNDYFVLQRRRGYGEEGGGGLTGLLVGTLDSVLDSTAKVAPFRILHQTPDSQVYLSIACGANREEITKHWDWLEQNIMKTLSVFDSNEDITNFVQGKIRGLIAEEGKHSFAKEDDPEKFREALLKFEKCFGLPEQEKLVTYYSCSYWKGRVPCQGWLYLSTNFLSFYSFLLGSEIKLIISWDAVSKLEKTSNVILTESIHVCSQGENHYFSMFLHINQTYLLMEQLANYAIKRLFDKETFDNDPFLDDPLQITKRGLENRAHSEQFNAFFRLPKEETLKEVHECFLWLPFSHFNTHGKMCISENYICFASQDGNLCSVIIPLREVLAIDKTNESSKSVIISIKGKTAFRFIEVKDFEQLVAKLRLKCGAASTQYHDISTEVPISSDSTDPSDNIEVRSLTCQRECSKTVNTEALMTVFHPQNLETLNTKMLKEKMKEQSWNILFAECGRGVSMFRTKKTRDLVVRGIPETLRGELWMLFSGAVNDMAANPGYYAEVVEQSLGTSNLATEEIERDLRRSLPEHPAFQSDTGISALRRVLTAYAYRNPKIGYCQAMNILTSVLLLYAKEEEAFWLLVAVCERMLPDYFNRRII
;
A
#
# COMPACT_ATOMS: atom_id res chain seq x y z
N MET A 1 28.92 -9.64 -5.13
CA MET A 1 28.52 -10.04 -3.75
C MET A 1 29.56 -9.57 -2.74
N TRP A 2 29.15 -9.28 -1.50
CA TRP A 2 30.09 -9.04 -0.39
C TRP A 2 30.79 -10.34 0.05
N LEU A 3 32.04 -10.22 0.54
CA LEU A 3 32.87 -11.32 1.00
C LEU A 3 33.21 -11.16 2.47
N LYS A 4 33.27 -12.27 3.20
CA LYS A 4 33.83 -12.28 4.55
C LYS A 4 35.25 -11.71 4.45
N PRO A 5 35.60 -10.67 5.23
CA PRO A 5 36.91 -10.05 5.14
C PRO A 5 38.02 -11.07 5.39
N GLU A 6 38.89 -11.25 4.40
CA GLU A 6 40.01 -12.20 4.43
C GLU A 6 41.30 -11.54 3.94
N GLU A 7 42.41 -11.87 4.59
CA GLU A 7 43.72 -11.29 4.29
C GLU A 7 44.29 -11.80 2.97
N VAL A 8 44.83 -10.88 2.17
CA VAL A 8 45.47 -11.16 0.89
C VAL A 8 46.89 -10.62 0.91
N LEU A 9 47.86 -11.51 0.67
CA LEU A 9 49.28 -11.14 0.58
C LEU A 9 49.61 -10.59 -0.82
N LEU A 10 49.91 -9.28 -0.90
CA LEU A 10 50.04 -8.57 -2.18
C LEU A 10 51.23 -9.00 -3.05
N LYS A 11 52.31 -9.56 -2.46
CA LYS A 11 53.58 -9.81 -3.18
C LYS A 11 53.45 -10.73 -4.40
N ASN A 12 52.42 -11.58 -4.45
CA ASN A 12 52.12 -12.43 -5.63
C ASN A 12 50.84 -12.02 -6.39
N ALA A 13 49.95 -11.24 -5.79
CA ALA A 13 48.64 -10.89 -6.38
C ALA A 13 48.72 -9.82 -7.48
N LEU A 14 49.67 -8.87 -7.41
CA LEU A 14 49.79 -7.77 -8.39
C LEU A 14 50.14 -8.23 -9.82
N LYS A 15 50.68 -9.45 -9.99
CA LYS A 15 50.97 -9.98 -11.34
C LYS A 15 49.74 -10.50 -12.07
N LEU A 16 48.66 -10.80 -11.35
CA LEU A 16 47.42 -11.39 -11.88
C LEU A 16 46.25 -10.41 -11.94
N TRP A 17 46.34 -9.30 -11.21
CA TRP A 17 45.27 -8.31 -11.08
C TRP A 17 45.73 -6.92 -11.55
N LEU A 18 44.85 -6.21 -12.24
CA LEU A 18 45.00 -4.82 -12.69
C LEU A 18 44.18 -3.92 -11.77
N MET A 19 44.80 -2.84 -11.31
CA MET A 19 44.10 -1.80 -10.56
C MET A 19 43.25 -0.97 -11.52
N GLU A 20 42.01 -0.73 -11.13
CA GLU A 20 40.98 -0.08 -11.95
C GLU A 20 40.58 1.27 -11.36
N ARG A 21 40.35 1.27 -10.04
CA ARG A 21 40.08 2.45 -9.21
C ARG A 21 40.71 2.24 -7.85
N SER A 22 41.09 3.32 -7.20
CA SER A 22 41.56 3.30 -5.81
C SER A 22 41.22 4.62 -5.13
N ASN A 23 41.12 4.55 -3.81
CA ASN A 23 41.14 5.68 -2.90
C ASN A 23 41.98 5.28 -1.67
N ASP A 24 42.00 6.13 -0.64
CA ASP A 24 42.83 5.93 0.56
C ASP A 24 42.57 4.60 1.27
N TYR A 25 41.33 4.07 1.18
CA TYR A 25 40.89 2.91 1.95
C TYR A 25 40.49 1.71 1.11
N PHE A 26 40.19 1.89 -0.18
CA PHE A 26 39.67 0.84 -1.04
C PHE A 26 40.38 0.77 -2.39
N VAL A 27 40.55 -0.44 -2.89
CA VAL A 27 41.14 -0.72 -4.20
C VAL A 27 40.25 -1.66 -4.99
N LEU A 28 39.76 -1.20 -6.14
CA LEU A 28 39.04 -2.03 -7.11
C LEU A 28 40.04 -2.62 -8.09
N GLN A 29 39.97 -3.93 -8.27
CA GLN A 29 40.86 -4.68 -9.16
C GLN A 29 40.06 -5.55 -10.13
N ARG A 30 40.60 -5.70 -11.34
CA ARG A 30 40.14 -6.63 -12.38
C ARG A 30 41.22 -7.66 -12.67
N ARG A 31 40.83 -8.90 -12.96
CA ARG A 31 41.74 -9.96 -13.35
C ARG A 31 42.35 -9.73 -14.74
N ARG A 32 43.66 -9.94 -14.91
CA ARG A 32 44.34 -9.87 -16.21
C ARG A 32 43.77 -10.91 -17.18
N GLY A 33 43.57 -10.51 -18.44
CA GLY A 33 43.03 -11.38 -19.50
C GLY A 33 41.49 -11.42 -19.59
N TYR A 34 40.75 -10.75 -18.70
CA TYR A 34 39.29 -10.67 -18.77
C TYR A 34 38.82 -9.34 -19.37
N GLY A 35 38.22 -9.34 -20.57
CA GLY A 35 37.60 -8.15 -21.18
C GLY A 35 38.52 -7.18 -21.93
N GLU A 36 39.66 -7.62 -22.47
CA GLU A 36 40.43 -6.82 -23.44
C GLU A 36 39.86 -7.01 -24.86
N GLU A 37 39.43 -5.93 -25.49
CA GLU A 37 39.21 -5.89 -26.94
C GLU A 37 40.57 -6.09 -27.65
N GLY A 38 40.85 -7.33 -28.05
CA GLY A 38 42.06 -7.72 -28.81
C GLY A 38 42.99 -8.74 -28.15
N GLY A 39 42.72 -9.19 -26.93
CA GLY A 39 43.61 -10.05 -26.14
C GLY A 39 43.39 -11.57 -26.29
N GLY A 40 43.18 -12.08 -27.51
CA GLY A 40 43.05 -13.52 -27.80
C GLY A 40 44.38 -14.27 -27.81
N GLY A 41 45.22 -14.09 -26.78
CA GLY A 41 46.55 -14.69 -26.69
C GLY A 41 46.65 -15.81 -25.65
N LEU A 42 47.55 -16.75 -25.87
CA LEU A 42 47.85 -17.97 -25.07
C LEU A 42 48.13 -17.72 -23.56
N THR A 43 48.20 -16.46 -23.12
CA THR A 43 48.33 -16.05 -21.72
C THR A 43 47.06 -16.27 -20.88
N GLY A 44 45.87 -16.29 -21.49
CA GLY A 44 44.61 -16.57 -20.76
C GLY A 44 44.45 -18.03 -20.31
N LEU A 45 45.06 -18.98 -21.02
CA LEU A 45 44.94 -20.42 -20.75
C LEU A 45 45.93 -20.91 -19.68
N LEU A 46 47.13 -20.30 -19.62
CA LEU A 46 48.21 -20.70 -18.70
C LEU A 46 47.98 -20.23 -17.25
N VAL A 47 47.15 -19.21 -17.05
CA VAL A 47 46.81 -18.72 -15.69
C VAL A 47 45.87 -19.70 -14.97
N GLY A 48 45.00 -20.41 -15.71
CA GLY A 48 44.00 -21.32 -15.16
C GLY A 48 44.55 -22.57 -14.45
N THR A 49 45.82 -22.94 -14.68
CA THR A 49 46.42 -24.16 -14.09
C THR A 49 47.22 -23.90 -12.81
N LEU A 50 47.69 -22.66 -12.58
CA LEU A 50 48.32 -22.26 -11.30
C LEU A 50 47.29 -21.87 -10.23
N ASP A 51 46.04 -21.67 -10.64
CA ASP A 51 44.92 -21.11 -9.87
C ASP A 51 44.35 -22.03 -8.79
N SER A 52 44.60 -23.34 -8.85
CA SER A 52 44.01 -24.29 -7.90
C SER A 52 44.71 -24.34 -6.54
N VAL A 53 45.90 -23.73 -6.41
CA VAL A 53 46.80 -23.95 -5.26
C VAL A 53 47.00 -22.69 -4.38
N LEU A 54 46.72 -21.47 -4.87
CA LEU A 54 47.16 -20.23 -4.19
C LEU A 54 46.06 -19.32 -3.64
N ASP A 55 44.79 -19.47 -4.03
CA ASP A 55 43.73 -18.57 -3.58
C ASP A 55 42.40 -19.32 -3.45
N SER A 56 42.09 -19.82 -2.26
CA SER A 56 40.93 -20.69 -2.00
C SER A 56 39.59 -19.97 -1.92
N THR A 57 39.54 -18.63 -1.91
CA THR A 57 38.32 -17.89 -1.51
C THR A 57 37.77 -16.91 -2.54
N ALA A 58 38.31 -16.88 -3.76
CA ALA A 58 37.77 -16.11 -4.89
C ALA A 58 37.67 -16.96 -6.18
N LYS A 59 37.03 -18.12 -6.10
CA LYS A 59 36.83 -18.97 -7.28
C LYS A 59 35.88 -18.26 -8.29
N VAL A 60 36.49 -17.67 -9.31
CA VAL A 60 35.96 -17.32 -10.66
C VAL A 60 35.35 -15.92 -10.87
N ALA A 61 35.32 -15.00 -9.88
CA ALA A 61 34.87 -13.62 -10.14
C ALA A 61 36.02 -12.74 -10.73
N PRO A 62 35.85 -12.09 -11.90
CA PRO A 62 36.89 -11.29 -12.55
C PRO A 62 37.13 -9.92 -11.90
N PHE A 63 36.27 -9.48 -10.99
CA PHE A 63 36.39 -8.21 -10.27
C PHE A 63 36.41 -8.42 -8.76
N ARG A 64 37.18 -7.59 -8.05
CA ARG A 64 37.22 -7.57 -6.58
C ARG A 64 37.47 -6.18 -6.00
N ILE A 65 37.02 -5.96 -4.77
CA ILE A 65 37.36 -4.78 -3.96
C ILE A 65 38.15 -5.24 -2.74
N LEU A 66 39.26 -4.54 -2.47
CA LEU A 66 40.11 -4.73 -1.31
C LEU A 66 40.01 -3.52 -0.39
N HIS A 67 39.96 -3.74 0.92
CA HIS A 67 40.19 -2.73 1.96
C HIS A 67 41.68 -2.66 2.32
N GLN A 68 42.18 -1.45 2.51
CA GLN A 68 43.54 -1.13 2.96
C GLN A 68 43.50 0.06 3.92
N THR A 69 44.58 0.26 4.66
CA THR A 69 44.83 1.49 5.42
C THR A 69 46.22 2.01 5.11
N PRO A 70 46.47 3.33 5.21
CA PRO A 70 47.81 3.87 5.11
C PRO A 70 48.75 3.11 6.05
N ASP A 71 49.95 2.77 5.58
CA ASP A 71 50.98 2.01 6.34
C ASP A 71 50.74 0.50 6.55
N SER A 72 49.57 -0.04 6.19
CA SER A 72 49.33 -1.49 6.26
C SER A 72 49.83 -2.22 5.00
N GLN A 73 50.62 -3.29 5.18
CA GLN A 73 50.98 -4.22 4.10
C GLN A 73 49.91 -5.30 3.86
N VAL A 74 48.86 -5.32 4.68
CA VAL A 74 47.79 -6.31 4.68
C VAL A 74 46.56 -5.72 4.01
N TYR A 75 46.04 -6.44 3.02
CA TYR A 75 44.83 -6.10 2.29
C TYR A 75 43.73 -7.08 2.66
N LEU A 76 42.50 -6.61 2.79
CA LEU A 76 41.36 -7.47 3.07
C LEU A 76 40.45 -7.54 1.84
N SER A 77 40.18 -8.73 1.32
CA SER A 77 39.15 -8.87 0.29
C SER A 77 37.76 -8.74 0.91
N ILE A 78 36.97 -7.79 0.41
CA ILE A 78 35.66 -7.44 1.00
C ILE A 78 34.48 -7.60 0.03
N ALA A 79 34.72 -7.64 -1.28
CA ALA A 79 33.68 -7.87 -2.28
C ALA A 79 34.25 -8.45 -3.57
N CYS A 80 33.42 -9.17 -4.33
CA CYS A 80 33.71 -9.62 -5.69
C CYS A 80 32.51 -9.42 -6.62
N GLY A 81 32.72 -9.44 -7.93
CA GLY A 81 31.65 -9.29 -8.91
C GLY A 81 31.93 -10.04 -10.21
N ALA A 82 30.89 -10.60 -10.82
CA ALA A 82 30.98 -11.33 -12.08
C ALA A 82 31.21 -10.40 -13.29
N ASN A 83 30.73 -9.16 -13.19
CA ASN A 83 30.86 -8.14 -14.23
C ASN A 83 31.13 -6.76 -13.62
N ARG A 84 31.43 -5.80 -14.49
CA ARG A 84 31.75 -4.42 -14.11
C ARG A 84 30.62 -3.75 -13.33
N GLU A 85 29.39 -3.90 -13.82
CA GLU A 85 28.22 -3.21 -13.27
C GLU A 85 27.96 -3.64 -11.82
N GLU A 86 28.05 -4.94 -11.55
CA GLU A 86 27.86 -5.50 -10.22
C GLU A 86 28.89 -4.97 -9.22
N ILE A 87 30.19 -5.00 -9.56
CA ILE A 87 31.23 -4.53 -8.63
C ILE A 87 31.19 -3.01 -8.45
N THR A 88 30.75 -2.27 -9.47
CA THR A 88 30.61 -0.81 -9.39
C THR A 88 29.52 -0.41 -8.41
N LYS A 89 28.41 -1.16 -8.33
CA LYS A 89 27.38 -0.93 -7.30
C LYS A 89 27.94 -1.05 -5.88
N HIS A 90 28.78 -2.05 -5.62
CA HIS A 90 29.45 -2.23 -4.33
C HIS A 90 30.44 -1.09 -4.04
N TRP A 91 31.21 -0.67 -5.05
CA TRP A 91 32.12 0.49 -4.94
C TRP A 91 31.37 1.78 -4.60
N ASP A 92 30.34 2.11 -5.38
CA ASP A 92 29.56 3.34 -5.20
C ASP A 92 28.89 3.35 -3.82
N TRP A 93 28.44 2.20 -3.33
CA TRP A 93 27.90 2.08 -1.98
C TRP A 93 28.96 2.40 -0.90
N LEU A 94 30.19 1.88 -1.01
CA LEU A 94 31.28 2.20 -0.08
C LEU A 94 31.64 3.69 -0.09
N GLU A 95 31.70 4.27 -1.29
CA GLU A 95 32.04 5.68 -1.48
C GLU A 95 30.99 6.61 -0.88
N GLN A 96 29.72 6.31 -1.11
CA GLN A 96 28.62 7.12 -0.58
C GLN A 96 28.44 6.92 0.93
N ASN A 97 28.55 5.68 1.43
CA ASN A 97 28.11 5.32 2.78
C ASN A 97 29.22 5.22 3.81
N ILE A 98 30.44 4.85 3.41
CA ILE A 98 31.54 4.57 4.35
C ILE A 98 32.63 5.62 4.27
N MET A 99 33.05 6.06 3.07
CA MET A 99 34.27 6.87 2.90
C MET A 99 34.35 8.11 3.80
N LYS A 100 33.28 8.91 3.86
CA LYS A 100 33.23 10.12 4.71
C LYS A 100 33.31 9.82 6.21
N THR A 101 32.92 8.61 6.60
CA THR A 101 32.93 8.17 7.99
C THR A 101 34.31 7.71 8.43
N LEU A 102 35.12 7.19 7.52
CA LEU A 102 36.45 6.67 7.85
C LEU A 102 37.40 7.76 8.35
N SER A 103 37.22 9.01 7.89
CA SER A 103 38.02 10.16 8.36
C SER A 103 37.74 10.59 9.81
N VAL A 104 36.73 10.00 10.46
CA VAL A 104 36.41 10.27 11.87
C VAL A 104 37.30 9.47 12.82
N PHE A 105 37.91 8.38 12.34
CA PHE A 105 38.75 7.51 13.16
C PHE A 105 40.21 7.97 13.11
N ASP A 106 40.86 8.00 14.28
CA ASP A 106 42.26 8.40 14.41
C ASP A 106 43.25 7.23 14.23
N SER A 107 42.76 5.98 14.23
CA SER A 107 43.57 4.76 14.16
C SER A 107 43.20 3.90 12.94
N ASN A 108 44.24 3.43 12.22
CA ASN A 108 44.10 2.49 11.12
C ASN A 108 43.49 1.14 11.55
N GLU A 109 43.72 0.73 12.79
CA GLU A 109 43.12 -0.46 13.37
C GLU A 109 41.61 -0.27 13.55
N ASP A 110 41.18 0.89 14.03
CA ASP A 110 39.77 1.21 14.25
C ASP A 110 38.99 1.30 12.94
N ILE A 111 39.60 1.94 11.92
CA ILE A 111 39.08 1.97 10.55
C ILE A 111 38.86 0.55 10.04
N THR A 112 39.85 -0.31 10.21
CA THR A 112 39.78 -1.70 9.73
C THR A 112 38.71 -2.50 10.48
N ASN A 113 38.63 -2.37 11.80
CA ASN A 113 37.61 -3.01 12.62
C ASN A 113 36.20 -2.55 12.25
N PHE A 114 36.01 -1.26 12.01
CA PHE A 114 34.75 -0.68 11.58
C PHE A 114 34.32 -1.23 10.21
N VAL A 115 35.22 -1.18 9.21
CA VAL A 115 34.94 -1.71 7.86
C VAL A 115 34.62 -3.21 7.93
N GLN A 116 35.42 -4.01 8.65
CA GLN A 116 35.14 -5.44 8.81
C GLN A 116 33.76 -5.69 9.43
N GLY A 117 33.43 -4.96 10.50
CA GLY A 117 32.14 -5.05 11.15
C GLY A 117 31.00 -4.72 10.19
N LYS A 118 31.16 -3.67 9.38
CA LYS A 118 30.11 -3.24 8.45
C LYS A 118 29.91 -4.21 7.30
N ILE A 119 30.99 -4.72 6.70
CA ILE A 119 30.92 -5.73 5.64
C ILE A 119 30.26 -7.01 6.16
N ARG A 120 30.60 -7.48 7.36
CA ARG A 120 29.92 -8.62 8.00
C ARG A 120 28.42 -8.36 8.18
N GLY A 121 28.05 -7.13 8.57
CA GLY A 121 26.66 -6.70 8.65
C GLY A 121 25.91 -6.76 7.32
N LEU A 122 26.53 -6.27 6.24
CA LEU A 122 25.96 -6.30 4.88
C LEU A 122 25.74 -7.73 4.37
N ILE A 123 26.72 -8.62 4.58
CA ILE A 123 26.61 -10.05 4.22
C ILE A 123 25.42 -10.70 4.90
N ALA A 124 25.24 -10.42 6.19
CA ALA A 124 24.13 -10.95 6.96
C ALA A 124 22.76 -10.40 6.54
N GLU A 125 22.70 -9.20 5.95
CA GLU A 125 21.46 -8.61 5.42
C GLU A 125 21.15 -9.03 3.97
N GLU A 126 22.14 -9.10 3.07
CA GLU A 126 21.93 -9.57 1.69
C GLU A 126 21.35 -10.99 1.65
N GLY A 127 21.75 -11.84 2.59
CA GLY A 127 21.22 -13.20 2.72
C GLY A 127 19.73 -13.30 3.08
N LYS A 128 19.07 -12.19 3.48
CA LYS A 128 17.66 -12.17 3.86
C LYS A 128 16.70 -11.90 2.70
N HIS A 129 17.18 -11.41 1.54
CA HIS A 129 16.33 -10.80 0.52
C HIS A 129 15.95 -11.73 -0.66
N SER A 130 16.38 -13.00 -0.62
CA SER A 130 15.98 -14.02 -1.59
C SER A 130 14.48 -14.34 -1.41
N PHE A 131 13.69 -13.92 -2.40
CA PHE A 131 12.23 -13.90 -2.42
C PHE A 131 11.52 -15.08 -1.72
N ALA A 132 10.61 -14.71 -0.81
CA ALA A 132 9.37 -15.42 -0.51
C ALA A 132 9.51 -16.92 -0.19
N LYS A 133 10.13 -17.22 0.95
CA LYS A 133 9.84 -18.39 1.81
C LYS A 133 10.78 -18.28 3.02
N GLU A 134 10.20 -18.14 4.20
CA GLU A 134 10.81 -18.28 5.53
C GLU A 134 12.27 -17.80 5.68
N ASP A 135 12.42 -16.70 6.43
CA ASP A 135 13.66 -16.29 7.09
C ASP A 135 14.49 -17.53 7.48
N ASP A 136 15.77 -17.57 7.12
CA ASP A 136 16.73 -18.57 7.60
C ASP A 136 16.53 -18.78 9.12
N PRO A 137 15.84 -19.85 9.55
CA PRO A 137 15.30 -19.93 10.90
C PRO A 137 16.42 -19.97 11.94
N GLU A 138 17.57 -20.49 11.52
CA GLU A 138 18.77 -20.59 12.34
C GLU A 138 19.36 -19.22 12.64
N LYS A 139 19.50 -18.36 11.63
CA LYS A 139 20.01 -16.98 11.83
C LYS A 139 19.06 -16.12 12.65
N PHE A 140 17.75 -16.24 12.45
CA PHE A 140 16.78 -15.53 13.27
C PHE A 140 16.83 -16.03 14.72
N ARG A 141 16.95 -17.35 14.94
CA ARG A 141 17.10 -17.93 16.27
C ARG A 141 18.37 -17.45 16.98
N GLU A 142 19.49 -17.35 16.28
CA GLU A 142 20.73 -16.77 16.85
C GLU A 142 20.55 -15.31 17.26
N ALA A 143 19.88 -14.51 16.43
CA ALA A 143 19.58 -13.12 16.75
C ALA A 143 18.64 -13.00 17.94
N LEU A 144 17.64 -13.88 18.05
CA LEU A 144 16.72 -13.95 19.18
C LEU A 144 17.46 -14.28 20.49
N LEU A 145 18.33 -15.30 20.48
CA LEU A 145 19.13 -15.66 21.65
C LEU A 145 20.05 -14.51 22.10
N LYS A 146 20.64 -13.77 21.14
CA LYS A 146 21.42 -12.57 21.44
C LYS A 146 20.54 -11.48 22.03
N PHE A 147 19.37 -11.22 21.45
CA PHE A 147 18.41 -10.24 21.94
C PHE A 147 18.00 -10.53 23.40
N GLU A 148 17.56 -11.75 23.69
CA GLU A 148 17.14 -12.17 25.03
C GLU A 148 18.28 -12.04 26.04
N LYS A 149 19.49 -12.50 25.68
CA LYS A 149 20.68 -12.42 26.54
C LYS A 149 21.16 -10.98 26.76
N CYS A 150 21.12 -10.15 25.72
CA CYS A 150 21.68 -8.80 25.77
C CYS A 150 20.76 -7.83 26.51
N PHE A 151 19.44 -7.92 26.37
CA PHE A 151 18.54 -6.84 26.82
C PHE A 151 17.79 -7.11 28.13
N GLY A 152 17.49 -8.37 28.48
CA GLY A 152 16.78 -8.69 29.73
C GLY A 152 15.36 -8.10 29.79
N LEU A 153 14.66 -8.11 28.66
CA LEU A 153 13.30 -7.58 28.51
C LEU A 153 12.24 -8.54 29.08
N PRO A 154 10.99 -8.09 29.31
CA PRO A 154 9.91 -8.94 29.82
C PRO A 154 9.70 -10.22 28.99
N GLU A 155 9.28 -11.33 29.61
CA GLU A 155 9.11 -12.63 28.93
C GLU A 155 8.07 -12.60 27.79
N GLN A 156 7.11 -11.68 27.87
CA GLN A 156 6.08 -11.48 26.84
C GLN A 156 6.60 -10.66 25.65
N GLU A 157 7.79 -10.06 25.75
CA GLU A 157 8.39 -9.27 24.67
C GLU A 157 8.79 -10.18 23.52
N LYS A 158 8.45 -9.78 22.29
CA LYS A 158 8.76 -10.56 21.09
C LYS A 158 9.60 -9.75 20.13
N LEU A 159 10.71 -10.34 19.72
CA LEU A 159 11.54 -9.79 18.65
C LEU A 159 10.75 -9.84 17.34
N VAL A 160 10.52 -8.68 16.74
CA VAL A 160 9.82 -8.54 15.45
C VAL A 160 10.83 -8.73 14.31
N THR A 161 11.97 -8.04 14.39
CA THR A 161 13.03 -8.11 13.39
C THR A 161 14.33 -7.49 13.91
N TYR A 162 15.42 -7.60 13.14
CA TYR A 162 16.69 -6.96 13.44
C TYR A 162 17.44 -6.53 12.16
N TYR A 163 18.19 -5.44 12.28
CA TYR A 163 18.94 -4.79 11.20
C TYR A 163 20.37 -4.48 11.64
N SER A 164 21.33 -4.63 10.74
CA SER A 164 22.71 -4.18 10.94
C SER A 164 22.80 -2.70 10.60
N CYS A 165 23.23 -1.88 11.56
CA CYS A 165 23.37 -0.44 11.36
C CYS A 165 24.49 0.14 12.24
N SER A 166 24.72 1.44 12.10
CA SER A 166 25.65 2.19 12.93
C SER A 166 24.86 3.13 13.84
N TYR A 167 25.10 3.03 15.15
CA TYR A 167 24.63 4.00 16.13
C TYR A 167 25.68 5.08 16.37
N TRP A 168 25.29 6.35 16.37
CA TRP A 168 26.23 7.46 16.55
C TRP A 168 26.28 7.90 18.01
N LYS A 169 27.43 7.71 18.65
CA LYS A 169 27.74 8.24 19.99
C LYS A 169 28.60 9.49 19.82
N GLY A 170 27.94 10.65 19.81
CA GLY A 170 28.59 11.91 19.44
C GLY A 170 28.99 11.88 17.97
N ARG A 171 30.29 11.96 17.67
CA ARG A 171 30.79 11.88 16.28
C ARG A 171 31.20 10.46 15.87
N VAL A 172 31.32 9.53 16.81
CA VAL A 172 31.87 8.19 16.53
C VAL A 172 30.72 7.23 16.17
N PRO A 173 30.77 6.57 15.00
CA PRO A 173 29.81 5.55 14.65
C PRO A 173 30.22 4.20 15.22
N CYS A 174 29.29 3.56 15.92
CA CYS A 174 29.46 2.24 16.49
C CYS A 174 28.62 1.25 15.69
N GLN A 175 29.29 0.41 14.91
CA GLN A 175 28.66 -0.64 14.11
C GLN A 175 28.05 -1.70 15.03
N GLY A 176 26.78 -2.03 14.83
CA GLY A 176 26.06 -2.98 15.66
C GLY A 176 24.76 -3.46 15.04
N TRP A 177 23.85 -3.90 15.91
CA TRP A 177 22.57 -4.48 15.55
C TRP A 177 21.44 -3.75 16.26
N LEU A 178 20.49 -3.27 15.47
CA LEU A 178 19.22 -2.74 15.91
C LEU A 178 18.19 -3.88 15.94
N TYR A 179 17.61 -4.11 17.11
CA TYR A 179 16.55 -5.07 17.37
C TYR A 179 15.25 -4.31 17.56
N LEU A 180 14.24 -4.62 16.76
CA LEU A 180 12.91 -4.07 16.88
C LEU A 180 12.02 -5.14 17.48
N SER A 181 11.44 -4.83 18.62
CA SER A 181 10.51 -5.69 19.35
C SER A 181 9.16 -4.99 19.44
N THR A 182 8.13 -5.73 19.88
CA THR A 182 6.75 -5.24 19.96
C THR A 182 6.62 -3.93 20.73
N ASN A 183 7.36 -3.76 21.83
CA ASN A 183 7.29 -2.58 22.70
C ASN A 183 8.59 -1.76 22.75
N PHE A 184 9.72 -2.32 22.30
CA PHE A 184 11.02 -1.64 22.41
C PHE A 184 11.79 -1.62 21.10
N LEU A 185 12.50 -0.50 20.90
CA LEU A 185 13.68 -0.40 20.07
C LEU A 185 14.91 -0.68 20.93
N SER A 186 15.75 -1.62 20.53
CA SER A 186 16.97 -1.98 21.28
C SER A 186 18.18 -2.02 20.35
N PHE A 187 19.34 -1.54 20.79
CA PHE A 187 20.57 -1.57 20.00
C PHE A 187 21.73 -2.13 20.80
N TYR A 188 22.52 -2.98 20.16
CA TYR A 188 23.74 -3.56 20.72
C TYR A 188 24.91 -3.42 19.76
N SER A 189 26.03 -2.91 20.27
CA SER A 189 27.32 -2.88 19.58
C SER A 189 28.43 -3.25 20.55
N PHE A 190 29.40 -4.02 20.07
CA PHE A 190 30.67 -4.21 20.75
C PHE A 190 31.78 -3.92 19.73
N LEU A 191 32.36 -2.73 19.84
CA LEU A 191 33.40 -2.26 18.94
C LEU A 191 34.50 -1.57 19.76
N LEU A 192 35.76 -1.84 19.43
CA LEU A 192 36.93 -1.27 20.12
C LEU A 192 36.94 -1.52 21.64
N GLY A 193 36.52 -2.72 22.08
CA GLY A 193 36.44 -3.08 23.49
C GLY A 193 35.37 -2.33 24.29
N SER A 194 34.57 -1.48 23.63
CA SER A 194 33.47 -0.73 24.24
C SER A 194 32.13 -1.37 23.89
N GLU A 195 31.38 -1.74 24.92
CA GLU A 195 30.01 -2.22 24.78
C GLU A 195 29.04 -1.04 24.79
N ILE A 196 28.13 -1.00 23.83
CA ILE A 196 27.01 -0.06 23.76
C ILE A 196 25.73 -0.88 23.76
N LYS A 197 24.88 -0.60 24.74
CA LYS A 197 23.54 -1.16 24.89
C LYS A 197 22.54 -0.02 25.06
N LEU A 198 21.51 -0.01 24.22
CA LEU A 198 20.44 0.99 24.24
C LEU A 198 19.09 0.27 24.21
N ILE A 199 18.14 0.73 25.02
CA ILE A 199 16.75 0.24 25.06
C ILE A 199 15.85 1.47 25.16
N ILE A 200 14.95 1.64 24.19
CA ILE A 200 13.99 2.74 24.11
C ILE A 200 12.61 2.12 23.95
N SER A 201 11.67 2.45 24.84
CA SER A 201 10.27 2.04 24.65
C SER A 201 9.62 2.90 23.57
N TRP A 202 8.76 2.29 22.76
CA TRP A 202 8.09 2.98 21.66
C TRP A 202 7.17 4.10 22.13
N ASP A 203 6.54 3.95 23.30
CA ASP A 203 5.70 4.98 23.93
C ASP A 203 6.49 6.19 24.43
N ALA A 204 7.79 6.05 24.67
CA ALA A 204 8.67 7.15 25.07
C ALA A 204 9.25 7.93 23.88
N VAL A 205 9.05 7.46 22.65
CA VAL A 205 9.55 8.13 21.44
C VAL A 205 8.72 9.37 21.17
N SER A 206 9.33 10.55 21.35
CA SER A 206 8.69 11.84 21.07
C SER A 206 8.90 12.32 19.63
N LYS A 207 9.91 11.80 18.93
CA LYS A 207 10.19 12.12 17.53
C LYS A 207 10.81 10.93 16.81
N LEU A 208 10.32 10.64 15.61
CA LEU A 208 10.88 9.64 14.70
C LEU A 208 10.88 10.23 13.29
N GLU A 209 12.05 10.40 12.67
CA GLU A 209 12.16 10.99 11.34
C GLU A 209 13.41 10.51 10.60
N LYS A 210 13.41 10.58 9.27
CA LYS A 210 14.62 10.41 8.46
C LYS A 210 15.34 11.76 8.34
N THR A 211 16.64 11.77 8.58
CA THR A 211 17.49 12.95 8.45
C THR A 211 18.77 12.63 7.67
N SER A 212 19.33 13.66 7.05
CA SER A 212 20.60 13.59 6.34
C SER A 212 21.37 14.87 6.65
N ASN A 213 22.64 14.75 7.04
CA ASN A 213 23.52 15.88 7.34
C ASN A 213 24.86 15.71 6.60
N VAL A 214 25.69 16.74 6.51
CA VAL A 214 26.93 16.69 5.71
C VAL A 214 27.87 15.53 6.08
N ILE A 215 27.89 15.13 7.35
CA ILE A 215 28.71 14.06 7.93
C ILE A 215 27.97 12.71 7.96
N LEU A 216 26.64 12.74 8.06
CA LEU A 216 25.78 11.57 8.19
C LEU A 216 25.17 11.23 6.83
N THR A 217 25.41 10.01 6.35
CA THR A 217 24.54 9.42 5.33
C THR A 217 23.09 9.38 5.83
N GLU A 218 22.13 9.02 4.97
CA GLU A 218 20.74 8.91 5.39
C GLU A 218 20.63 8.13 6.71
N SER A 219 19.98 8.75 7.69
CA SER A 219 19.91 8.27 9.07
C SER A 219 18.49 8.36 9.61
N ILE A 220 18.16 7.48 10.53
CA ILE A 220 16.92 7.50 11.29
C ILE A 220 17.23 8.18 12.62
N HIS A 221 16.55 9.30 12.88
CA HIS A 221 16.64 10.07 14.10
C HIS A 221 15.48 9.68 15.02
N VAL A 222 15.82 9.21 16.22
CA VAL A 222 14.88 8.85 17.28
C VAL A 222 15.13 9.78 18.46
N CYS A 223 14.14 10.57 18.85
CA CYS A 223 14.16 11.34 20.08
C CYS A 223 13.33 10.62 21.14
N SER A 224 13.91 10.36 22.30
CA SER A 224 13.25 9.73 23.44
C SER A 224 13.71 10.37 24.73
N GLN A 225 12.78 10.73 25.60
CA GLN A 225 13.08 11.35 26.92
C GLN A 225 14.00 12.59 26.83
N GLY A 226 13.97 13.32 25.72
CA GLY A 226 14.83 14.50 25.47
C GLY A 226 16.23 14.19 24.93
N GLU A 227 16.60 12.92 24.77
CA GLU A 227 17.84 12.49 24.13
C GLU A 227 17.65 12.24 22.63
N ASN A 228 18.69 12.50 21.83
CA ASN A 228 18.69 12.29 20.38
C ASN A 228 19.58 11.10 20.02
N HIS A 229 19.01 10.12 19.32
CA HIS A 229 19.67 8.90 18.88
C HIS A 229 19.66 8.84 17.35
N TYR A 230 20.83 8.65 16.74
CA TYR A 230 20.97 8.57 15.29
C TYR A 230 21.46 7.19 14.87
N PHE A 231 20.73 6.56 13.95
CA PHE A 231 21.08 5.28 13.34
C PHE A 231 21.27 5.45 11.84
N SER A 232 22.37 4.98 11.26
CA SER A 232 22.62 5.10 9.82
C SER A 232 23.21 3.82 9.23
N MET A 233 23.54 3.88 7.93
CA MET A 233 24.14 2.78 7.18
C MET A 233 23.26 1.53 7.07
N PHE A 234 21.94 1.67 7.07
CA PHE A 234 21.03 0.57 6.77
C PHE A 234 21.16 0.18 5.30
N LEU A 235 21.07 -1.12 4.99
CA LEU A 235 20.96 -1.57 3.60
C LEU A 235 19.65 -1.09 2.95
N HIS A 236 18.55 -1.10 3.71
CA HIS A 236 17.22 -0.69 3.27
C HIS A 236 16.59 0.28 4.29
N ILE A 237 17.12 1.50 4.36
CA ILE A 237 16.67 2.50 5.34
C ILE A 237 15.17 2.82 5.24
N ASN A 238 14.62 2.88 4.02
CA ASN A 238 13.20 3.21 3.81
C ASN A 238 12.27 2.15 4.40
N GLN A 239 12.56 0.87 4.16
CA GLN A 239 11.78 -0.24 4.73
C GLN A 239 11.92 -0.29 6.25
N THR A 240 13.15 -0.08 6.75
CA THR A 240 13.43 -0.05 8.19
C THR A 240 12.65 1.06 8.89
N TYR A 241 12.69 2.28 8.34
CA TYR A 241 11.99 3.44 8.88
C TYR A 241 10.46 3.22 8.92
N LEU A 242 9.86 2.72 7.84
CA LEU A 242 8.42 2.44 7.80
C LEU A 242 7.99 1.45 8.89
N LEU A 243 8.78 0.40 9.10
CA LEU A 243 8.48 -0.58 10.15
C LEU A 243 8.63 0.01 11.56
N MET A 244 9.63 0.86 11.79
CA MET A 244 9.80 1.58 13.05
C MET A 244 8.61 2.52 13.32
N GLU A 245 8.16 3.25 12.29
CA GLU A 245 7.00 4.16 12.38
C GLU A 245 5.71 3.40 12.69
N GLN A 246 5.52 2.24 12.05
CA GLN A 246 4.41 1.34 12.36
C GLN A 246 4.42 0.90 13.82
N LEU A 247 5.55 0.38 14.33
CA LEU A 247 5.67 -0.06 15.72
C LEU A 247 5.44 1.07 16.72
N ALA A 248 5.99 2.26 16.46
CA ALA A 248 5.75 3.45 17.29
C ALA A 248 4.27 3.83 17.33
N ASN A 249 3.61 3.87 16.17
CA ASN A 249 2.18 4.16 16.07
C ASN A 249 1.33 3.12 16.81
N TYR A 250 1.71 1.84 16.79
CA TYR A 250 0.99 0.80 17.52
C TYR A 250 1.15 0.89 19.02
N ALA A 251 2.35 1.20 19.51
CA ALA A 251 2.57 1.42 20.93
C ALA A 251 1.69 2.57 21.46
N ILE A 252 1.60 3.67 20.70
CA ILE A 252 0.73 4.80 21.02
C ILE A 252 -0.75 4.35 21.04
N LYS A 253 -1.22 3.66 19.99
CA LYS A 253 -2.62 3.18 19.92
C LYS A 253 -3.00 2.26 21.09
N ARG A 254 -2.06 1.44 21.58
CA ARG A 254 -2.28 0.55 22.73
C ARG A 254 -2.27 1.28 24.07
N LEU A 255 -1.62 2.44 24.15
CA LEU A 255 -1.58 3.27 25.36
C LEU A 255 -2.91 4.00 25.59
N PHE A 256 -3.59 4.40 24.53
CA PHE A 256 -4.90 5.05 24.62
C PHE A 256 -6.03 4.01 24.67
N ASP A 257 -7.01 4.22 25.56
CA ASP A 257 -8.14 3.30 25.76
C ASP A 257 -8.86 2.94 24.45
N LYS A 258 -9.34 1.68 24.38
CA LYS A 258 -10.07 1.08 23.25
C LYS A 258 -11.27 1.89 22.75
N GLU A 259 -11.82 2.78 23.57
CA GLU A 259 -12.94 3.65 23.20
C GLU A 259 -12.52 4.84 22.32
N THR A 260 -11.25 5.28 22.41
CA THR A 260 -10.76 6.48 21.71
C THR A 260 -10.31 6.22 20.27
N PHE A 261 -9.99 4.97 19.93
CA PHE A 261 -9.51 4.56 18.61
C PHE A 261 -10.41 3.47 18.02
N ASP A 262 -10.47 3.40 16.69
CA ASP A 262 -11.19 2.31 16.03
C ASP A 262 -10.64 0.98 16.54
N ASN A 263 -11.51 0.14 17.12
CA ASN A 263 -11.14 -1.17 17.63
C ASN A 263 -10.57 -1.99 16.47
N ASP A 264 -9.25 -2.13 16.44
CA ASP A 264 -8.56 -2.97 15.49
C ASP A 264 -8.16 -4.26 16.23
N PRO A 265 -8.86 -5.38 15.98
CA PRO A 265 -8.60 -6.64 16.68
C PRO A 265 -7.16 -7.14 16.53
N PHE A 266 -6.46 -6.72 15.47
CA PHE A 266 -5.04 -7.06 15.27
C PHE A 266 -4.12 -6.37 16.28
N LEU A 267 -4.55 -5.25 16.86
CA LEU A 267 -3.78 -4.45 17.82
C LEU A 267 -4.02 -4.85 19.28
N ASP A 268 -5.03 -5.67 19.53
CA ASP A 268 -5.40 -6.14 20.86
C ASP A 268 -4.41 -7.17 21.40
N ASP A 269 -3.80 -7.99 20.53
CA ASP A 269 -2.83 -9.02 20.92
C ASP A 269 -1.42 -8.66 20.43
N PRO A 270 -0.50 -8.24 21.33
CA PRO A 270 0.89 -7.96 21.00
C PRO A 270 1.64 -9.13 20.33
N LEU A 271 1.17 -10.37 20.54
CA LEU A 271 1.77 -11.57 19.95
C LEU A 271 1.47 -11.71 18.45
N GLN A 272 0.44 -11.03 17.94
CA GLN A 272 0.12 -11.01 16.50
C GLN A 272 1.00 -10.03 15.72
N ILE A 273 1.67 -9.10 16.42
CA ILE A 273 2.52 -8.06 15.83
C ILE A 273 3.86 -8.67 15.39
N THR A 274 3.85 -9.26 14.19
CA THR A 274 5.03 -9.83 13.53
C THR A 274 5.42 -8.96 12.34
N LYS A 275 6.70 -9.00 11.93
CA LYS A 275 7.18 -8.27 10.75
C LYS A 275 6.30 -8.55 9.53
N ARG A 276 6.02 -9.82 9.27
CA ARG A 276 5.15 -10.28 8.18
C ARG A 276 3.72 -9.75 8.31
N GLY A 277 3.15 -9.74 9.52
CA GLY A 277 1.83 -9.19 9.77
C GLY A 277 1.74 -7.69 9.43
N LEU A 278 2.75 -6.92 9.82
CA LEU A 278 2.83 -5.48 9.55
C LEU A 278 3.02 -5.16 8.06
N GLU A 279 3.87 -5.93 7.37
CA GLU A 279 4.04 -5.83 5.92
C GLU A 279 2.74 -6.17 5.17
N ASN A 280 2.05 -7.25 5.55
CA ASN A 280 0.78 -7.65 4.94
C ASN A 280 -0.31 -6.57 5.11
N ARG A 281 -0.35 -5.92 6.27
CA ARG A 281 -1.28 -4.81 6.52
C ARG A 281 -0.95 -3.61 5.64
N ALA A 282 0.31 -3.19 5.57
CA ALA A 282 0.73 -2.09 4.70
C ALA A 282 0.35 -2.35 3.24
N HIS A 283 0.57 -3.58 2.76
CA HIS A 283 0.15 -3.99 1.43
C HIS A 283 -1.38 -3.93 1.24
N SER A 284 -2.16 -4.33 2.25
CA SER A 284 -3.63 -4.25 2.20
C SER A 284 -4.11 -2.80 2.17
N GLU A 285 -3.54 -1.92 2.97
CA GLU A 285 -3.88 -0.48 2.99
C GLU A 285 -3.56 0.17 1.63
N GLN A 286 -2.39 -0.12 1.06
CA GLN A 286 -2.01 0.36 -0.27
C GLN A 286 -2.94 -0.17 -1.36
N PHE A 287 -3.31 -1.45 -1.29
CA PHE A 287 -4.26 -2.09 -2.19
C PHE A 287 -5.64 -1.42 -2.13
N ASN A 288 -6.18 -1.22 -0.93
CA ASN A 288 -7.48 -0.57 -0.72
C ASN A 288 -7.47 0.88 -1.21
N ALA A 289 -6.38 1.62 -0.96
CA ALA A 289 -6.23 2.98 -1.44
C ALA A 289 -6.19 3.06 -2.98
N PHE A 290 -5.44 2.16 -3.62
CA PHE A 290 -5.31 2.13 -5.08
C PHE A 290 -6.65 1.84 -5.77
N PHE A 291 -7.37 0.80 -5.32
CA PHE A 291 -8.64 0.39 -5.92
C PHE A 291 -9.86 1.13 -5.35
N ARG A 292 -9.69 1.95 -4.30
CA ARG A 292 -10.78 2.65 -3.59
C ARG A 292 -11.81 1.67 -3.06
N LEU A 293 -11.33 0.68 -2.32
CA LEU A 293 -12.14 -0.34 -1.66
C LEU A 293 -12.45 0.06 -0.20
N PRO A 294 -13.41 -0.62 0.46
CA PRO A 294 -13.69 -0.43 1.88
C PRO A 294 -12.43 -0.64 2.74
N LYS A 295 -12.34 0.05 3.88
CA LYS A 295 -11.12 0.06 4.73
C LYS A 295 -10.88 -1.32 5.38
N GLU A 296 -11.94 -2.06 5.61
CA GLU A 296 -11.98 -3.37 6.27
C GLU A 296 -11.51 -4.51 5.34
N GLU A 297 -11.35 -4.21 4.06
CA GLU A 297 -10.94 -5.19 3.05
C GLU A 297 -9.47 -5.60 3.26
N THR A 298 -9.17 -6.90 3.20
CA THR A 298 -7.79 -7.39 3.42
C THR A 298 -7.27 -8.13 2.19
N LEU A 299 -6.08 -7.76 1.72
CA LEU A 299 -5.44 -8.41 0.59
C LEU A 299 -4.99 -9.81 1.00
N LYS A 300 -5.41 -10.83 0.24
CA LYS A 300 -5.10 -12.24 0.53
C LYS A 300 -4.04 -12.78 -0.41
N GLU A 301 -4.21 -12.55 -1.72
CA GLU A 301 -3.34 -13.13 -2.74
C GLU A 301 -3.04 -12.11 -3.84
N VAL A 302 -1.83 -12.20 -4.43
CA VAL A 302 -1.40 -11.41 -5.57
C VAL A 302 -0.77 -12.34 -6.59
N HIS A 303 -1.30 -12.30 -7.81
CA HIS A 303 -0.87 -13.14 -8.92
C HIS A 303 -0.44 -12.27 -10.09
N GLU A 304 0.77 -12.48 -10.60
CA GLU A 304 1.17 -11.92 -11.90
C GLU A 304 0.44 -12.67 -13.01
N CYS A 305 -0.19 -11.93 -13.91
CA CYS A 305 -0.98 -12.49 -14.99
C CYS A 305 -1.16 -11.47 -16.12
N PHE A 306 -1.81 -11.89 -17.20
CA PHE A 306 -2.26 -10.97 -18.23
C PHE A 306 -3.78 -10.93 -18.31
N LEU A 307 -4.33 -9.73 -18.45
CA LEU A 307 -5.75 -9.49 -18.69
C LEU A 307 -5.99 -9.21 -20.17
N TRP A 308 -6.91 -9.93 -20.79
CA TRP A 308 -7.37 -9.65 -22.15
C TRP A 308 -8.23 -8.39 -22.19
N LEU A 309 -7.86 -7.42 -23.02
CA LEU A 309 -8.64 -6.20 -23.24
C LEU A 309 -9.50 -6.33 -24.50
N PRO A 310 -10.85 -6.29 -24.39
CA PRO A 310 -11.73 -6.54 -25.53
C PRO A 310 -11.67 -5.44 -26.60
N PHE A 311 -11.40 -4.19 -26.21
CA PHE A 311 -11.39 -3.03 -27.10
C PHE A 311 -10.09 -2.85 -27.90
N SER A 312 -9.02 -3.52 -27.50
CA SER A 312 -7.71 -3.41 -28.16
C SER A 312 -7.16 -4.75 -28.64
N HIS A 313 -7.85 -5.85 -28.33
CA HIS A 313 -7.50 -7.20 -28.73
C HIS A 313 -6.06 -7.61 -28.36
N PHE A 314 -5.57 -7.14 -27.20
CA PHE A 314 -4.27 -7.52 -26.68
C PHE A 314 -4.30 -7.85 -25.18
N ASN A 315 -3.32 -8.63 -24.74
CA ASN A 315 -3.13 -9.01 -23.35
C ASN A 315 -2.27 -7.97 -22.62
N THR A 316 -2.79 -7.39 -21.54
CA THR A 316 -2.05 -6.44 -20.70
C THR A 316 -1.42 -7.18 -19.53
N HIS A 317 -0.11 -7.08 -19.39
CA HIS A 317 0.62 -7.60 -18.23
C HIS A 317 0.30 -6.78 -16.97
N GLY A 318 0.06 -7.47 -15.86
CA GLY A 318 -0.22 -6.82 -14.60
C GLY A 318 -0.39 -7.80 -13.45
N LYS A 319 -1.04 -7.30 -12.39
CA LYS A 319 -1.27 -8.06 -11.16
C LYS A 319 -2.76 -8.21 -10.91
N MET A 320 -3.20 -9.45 -10.71
CA MET A 320 -4.49 -9.78 -10.15
C MET A 320 -4.35 -9.87 -8.63
N CYS A 321 -5.07 -9.01 -7.93
CA CYS A 321 -5.12 -8.94 -6.48
C CYS A 321 -6.46 -9.46 -5.99
N ILE A 322 -6.44 -10.38 -5.04
CA ILE A 322 -7.64 -11.03 -4.51
C ILE A 322 -7.73 -10.70 -3.02
N SER A 323 -8.88 -10.20 -2.63
CA SER A 323 -9.22 -9.88 -1.26
C SER A 323 -10.43 -10.70 -0.80
N GLU A 324 -11.05 -10.33 0.32
CA GLU A 324 -12.17 -11.07 0.87
C GLU A 324 -13.40 -11.04 -0.05
N ASN A 325 -13.72 -9.85 -0.57
CA ASN A 325 -14.93 -9.54 -1.32
C ASN A 325 -14.68 -9.11 -2.78
N TYR A 326 -13.43 -8.94 -3.20
CA TYR A 326 -13.09 -8.39 -4.51
C TYR A 326 -11.96 -9.17 -5.22
N ILE A 327 -12.05 -9.20 -6.55
CA ILE A 327 -10.94 -9.53 -7.45
C ILE A 327 -10.62 -8.26 -8.22
N CYS A 328 -9.39 -7.79 -8.12
CA CYS A 328 -8.95 -6.56 -8.78
C CYS A 328 -7.80 -6.86 -9.73
N PHE A 329 -7.67 -6.05 -10.77
CA PHE A 329 -6.53 -6.11 -11.66
C PHE A 329 -5.96 -4.72 -11.89
N ALA A 330 -4.63 -4.60 -11.88
CA ALA A 330 -3.93 -3.40 -12.32
C ALA A 330 -2.81 -3.78 -13.28
N SER A 331 -2.69 -3.02 -14.39
CA SER A 331 -1.55 -3.13 -15.29
C SER A 331 -0.24 -2.82 -14.57
N GLN A 332 0.87 -3.39 -15.06
CA GLN A 332 2.20 -3.24 -14.43
C GLN A 332 2.63 -1.77 -14.25
N ASP A 333 2.23 -0.89 -15.17
CA ASP A 333 2.52 0.54 -15.14
C ASP A 333 1.49 1.36 -14.35
N GLY A 334 0.45 0.70 -13.80
CA GLY A 334 -0.67 1.29 -13.06
C GLY A 334 -1.59 2.19 -13.89
N ASN A 335 -1.31 2.41 -15.18
CA ASN A 335 -1.92 3.47 -15.98
C ASN A 335 -2.65 2.98 -17.22
N LEU A 336 -2.27 1.83 -17.79
CA LEU A 336 -2.95 1.29 -18.96
C LEU A 336 -4.37 0.85 -18.63
N CYS A 337 -4.55 0.04 -17.60
CA CYS A 337 -5.85 -0.51 -17.24
C CYS A 337 -5.94 -0.94 -15.78
N SER A 338 -7.08 -0.66 -15.16
CA SER A 338 -7.48 -1.30 -13.90
C SER A 338 -8.94 -1.76 -13.93
N VAL A 339 -9.25 -2.81 -13.17
CA VAL A 339 -10.59 -3.40 -13.05
C VAL A 339 -10.83 -3.78 -11.60
N ILE A 340 -12.06 -3.61 -11.12
CA ILE A 340 -12.53 -4.07 -9.81
C ILE A 340 -13.73 -4.98 -10.05
N ILE A 341 -13.64 -6.23 -9.64
CA ILE A 341 -14.68 -7.24 -9.82
C ILE A 341 -15.19 -7.63 -8.43
N PRO A 342 -16.36 -7.14 -8.00
CA PRO A 342 -16.97 -7.58 -6.74
C PRO A 342 -17.33 -9.07 -6.84
N LEU A 343 -16.95 -9.88 -5.85
CA LEU A 343 -17.25 -11.32 -5.85
C LEU A 343 -18.76 -11.60 -5.85
N ARG A 344 -19.56 -10.73 -5.24
CA ARG A 344 -21.04 -10.78 -5.29
C ARG A 344 -21.64 -10.64 -6.70
N GLU A 345 -20.90 -10.12 -7.67
CA GLU A 345 -21.33 -9.99 -9.07
C GLU A 345 -20.88 -11.16 -9.95
N VAL A 346 -20.03 -12.05 -9.44
CA VAL A 346 -19.47 -13.18 -10.18
C VAL A 346 -20.48 -14.31 -10.26
N LEU A 347 -20.85 -14.68 -11.48
CA LEU A 347 -21.81 -15.76 -11.76
C LEU A 347 -21.11 -17.10 -11.98
N ALA A 348 -20.00 -17.09 -12.72
CA ALA A 348 -19.29 -18.30 -13.08
C ALA A 348 -17.79 -18.03 -13.21
N ILE A 349 -17.01 -19.06 -12.90
CA ILE A 349 -15.56 -19.07 -13.07
C ILE A 349 -15.20 -20.31 -13.87
N ASP A 350 -14.83 -20.09 -15.13
CA ASP A 350 -14.58 -21.13 -16.12
C ASP A 350 -13.09 -21.25 -16.44
N LYS A 351 -12.67 -22.47 -16.77
CA LYS A 351 -11.35 -22.77 -17.29
C LYS A 351 -11.48 -22.95 -18.79
N THR A 352 -10.65 -22.28 -19.60
CA THR A 352 -10.74 -22.43 -21.07
C THR A 352 -9.68 -23.31 -21.70
N ASN A 353 -8.44 -23.32 -21.18
CA ASN A 353 -7.41 -24.20 -21.71
C ASN A 353 -6.32 -24.48 -20.66
N GLU A 354 -5.92 -25.75 -20.48
CA GLU A 354 -4.84 -26.14 -19.56
C GLU A 354 -3.48 -25.60 -20.03
N SER A 355 -3.28 -25.49 -21.35
CA SER A 355 -2.02 -25.00 -21.94
C SER A 355 -1.78 -23.50 -21.72
N SER A 356 -2.83 -22.68 -21.71
CA SER A 356 -2.73 -21.22 -21.51
C SER A 356 -2.97 -20.78 -20.06
N LYS A 357 -3.27 -21.73 -19.15
CA LYS A 357 -3.56 -21.47 -17.74
C LYS A 357 -4.54 -20.31 -17.56
N SER A 358 -5.63 -20.38 -18.30
CA SER A 358 -6.55 -19.26 -18.49
C SER A 358 -7.84 -19.40 -17.68
N VAL A 359 -8.19 -18.33 -16.98
CA VAL A 359 -9.38 -18.21 -16.13
C VAL A 359 -10.32 -17.19 -16.73
N ILE A 360 -11.58 -17.56 -16.90
CA ILE A 360 -12.64 -16.64 -17.30
C ILE A 360 -13.56 -16.41 -16.12
N ILE A 361 -13.73 -15.14 -15.75
CA ILE A 361 -14.64 -14.69 -14.70
C ILE A 361 -15.82 -14.00 -15.38
N SER A 362 -16.99 -14.62 -15.31
CA SER A 362 -18.22 -14.11 -15.89
C SER A 362 -19.04 -13.40 -14.82
N ILE A 363 -19.45 -12.16 -15.10
CA ILE A 363 -20.24 -11.34 -14.16
C ILE A 363 -21.66 -11.08 -14.68
N LYS A 364 -22.56 -10.67 -13.77
CA LYS A 364 -23.92 -10.23 -14.10
C LYS A 364 -23.87 -9.11 -15.15
N GLY A 365 -24.59 -9.25 -16.26
CA GLY A 365 -24.61 -8.26 -17.35
C GLY A 365 -23.80 -8.60 -18.62
N LYS A 366 -23.37 -9.87 -18.79
CA LYS A 366 -22.67 -10.44 -19.96
C LYS A 366 -21.19 -10.07 -20.15
N THR A 367 -20.54 -9.38 -19.20
CA THR A 367 -19.10 -9.13 -19.27
C THR A 367 -18.32 -10.33 -18.73
N ALA A 368 -17.31 -10.78 -19.48
CA ALA A 368 -16.41 -11.85 -19.06
C ALA A 368 -14.96 -11.36 -19.08
N PHE A 369 -14.23 -11.55 -17.99
CA PHE A 369 -12.82 -11.18 -17.85
C PHE A 369 -11.96 -12.40 -18.05
N ARG A 370 -11.06 -12.34 -19.04
CA ARG A 370 -10.15 -13.43 -19.35
C ARG A 370 -8.76 -13.10 -18.85
N PHE A 371 -8.31 -13.87 -17.87
CA PHE A 371 -6.95 -13.87 -17.35
C PHE A 371 -6.16 -15.04 -17.93
N ILE A 372 -4.89 -14.84 -18.26
CA ILE A 372 -3.99 -15.89 -18.76
C ILE A 372 -2.67 -15.89 -17.98
N GLU A 373 -1.95 -17.02 -18.07
CA GLU A 373 -0.66 -17.24 -17.39
C GLU A 373 -0.70 -17.08 -15.86
N VAL A 374 -1.84 -17.41 -15.25
CA VAL A 374 -1.99 -17.34 -13.80
C VAL A 374 -1.21 -18.50 -13.13
N LYS A 375 -0.33 -18.17 -12.18
CA LYS A 375 0.37 -19.19 -11.37
C LYS A 375 -0.63 -19.93 -10.47
N ASP A 376 -0.41 -21.23 -10.25
CA ASP A 376 -1.27 -22.09 -9.43
C ASP A 376 -2.79 -21.99 -9.75
N PHE A 377 -3.12 -21.77 -11.03
CA PHE A 377 -4.48 -21.45 -11.49
C PHE A 377 -5.55 -22.47 -11.06
N GLU A 378 -5.18 -23.74 -10.96
CA GLU A 378 -6.05 -24.83 -10.50
C GLU A 378 -6.58 -24.59 -9.07
N GLN A 379 -5.66 -24.31 -8.15
CA GLN A 379 -6.00 -24.04 -6.76
C GLN A 379 -6.75 -22.72 -6.64
N LEU A 380 -6.34 -21.71 -7.40
CA LEU A 380 -7.01 -20.42 -7.42
C LEU A 380 -8.48 -20.55 -7.86
N VAL A 381 -8.75 -21.24 -8.97
CA VAL A 381 -10.12 -21.40 -9.48
C VAL A 381 -11.00 -22.14 -8.47
N ALA A 382 -10.46 -23.18 -7.81
CA ALA A 382 -11.19 -23.89 -6.76
C ALA A 382 -11.55 -22.97 -5.59
N LYS A 383 -10.60 -22.16 -5.10
CA LYS A 383 -10.82 -21.19 -4.02
C LYS A 383 -11.86 -20.12 -4.42
N LEU A 384 -11.73 -19.54 -5.61
CA LEU A 384 -12.64 -18.50 -6.06
C LEU A 384 -14.07 -19.04 -6.22
N ARG A 385 -14.24 -20.26 -6.76
CA ARG A 385 -15.57 -20.90 -6.85
C ARG A 385 -16.20 -21.09 -5.48
N LEU A 386 -15.42 -21.51 -4.48
CA LEU A 386 -15.89 -21.68 -3.12
C LEU A 386 -16.31 -20.34 -2.48
N LYS A 387 -15.53 -19.27 -2.69
CA LYS A 387 -15.85 -17.91 -2.24
C LYS A 387 -17.12 -17.35 -2.91
N CYS A 388 -17.27 -17.50 -4.23
CA CYS A 388 -18.46 -17.00 -4.94
C CYS A 388 -19.74 -17.75 -4.54
N GLY A 389 -19.67 -19.07 -4.29
CA GLY A 389 -20.82 -19.84 -3.81
C GLY A 389 -21.34 -19.38 -2.45
N ALA A 390 -20.45 -18.96 -1.55
CA ALA A 390 -20.80 -18.42 -0.24
C ALA A 390 -21.32 -16.98 -0.32
N ALA A 391 -20.78 -16.16 -1.22
CA ALA A 391 -21.23 -14.77 -1.40
C ALA A 391 -22.66 -14.68 -1.98
N SER A 392 -23.05 -15.60 -2.88
CA SER A 392 -24.39 -15.61 -3.48
C SER A 392 -25.50 -15.98 -2.50
N THR A 393 -25.22 -16.70 -1.41
CA THR A 393 -26.23 -17.13 -0.42
C THR A 393 -26.60 -16.04 0.59
N GLN A 394 -25.74 -15.05 0.84
CA GLN A 394 -25.99 -13.99 1.83
C GLN A 394 -26.90 -12.86 1.31
N TYR A 395 -27.05 -12.71 -0.01
CA TYR A 395 -27.78 -11.59 -0.63
C TYR A 395 -29.13 -11.97 -1.25
N HIS A 396 -29.52 -13.24 -1.25
CA HIS A 396 -30.75 -13.69 -1.90
C HIS A 396 -32.06 -13.44 -1.14
N ASP A 397 -32.01 -12.95 0.11
CA ASP A 397 -33.23 -12.73 0.92
C ASP A 397 -33.91 -11.37 0.72
N ILE A 398 -33.34 -10.43 -0.06
CA ILE A 398 -33.98 -9.12 -0.26
C ILE A 398 -33.73 -8.61 -1.68
N SER A 399 -34.59 -8.99 -2.63
CA SER A 399 -34.84 -8.22 -3.86
C SER A 399 -36.13 -8.70 -4.54
N THR A 400 -37.20 -7.93 -4.33
CA THR A 400 -38.48 -8.04 -5.05
C THR A 400 -38.26 -7.56 -6.48
N GLU A 401 -38.43 -8.45 -7.46
CA GLU A 401 -38.42 -8.10 -8.88
C GLU A 401 -39.71 -7.36 -9.27
N VAL A 402 -39.56 -6.23 -9.97
CA VAL A 402 -40.67 -5.54 -10.65
C VAL A 402 -40.64 -5.95 -12.13
N PRO A 403 -41.63 -6.67 -12.67
CA PRO A 403 -41.73 -6.91 -14.10
C PRO A 403 -42.57 -5.82 -14.77
N ILE A 404 -42.03 -5.26 -15.85
CA ILE A 404 -42.74 -4.40 -16.80
C ILE A 404 -43.65 -5.31 -17.65
N SER A 405 -44.96 -5.10 -17.56
CA SER A 405 -45.97 -5.81 -18.35
C SER A 405 -46.13 -5.21 -19.75
N SER A 406 -46.15 -6.07 -20.77
CA SER A 406 -46.77 -5.82 -22.07
C SER A 406 -48.09 -6.59 -22.17
N ASP A 407 -49.09 -5.93 -22.72
CA ASP A 407 -50.51 -6.25 -22.85
C ASP A 407 -50.84 -7.61 -23.52
N SER A 408 -51.83 -8.34 -22.99
CA SER A 408 -52.92 -9.02 -23.75
C SER A 408 -53.82 -9.91 -22.87
N THR A 409 -55.07 -9.46 -22.72
CA THR A 409 -56.36 -10.20 -22.71
C THR A 409 -56.56 -11.55 -21.98
N ASP A 410 -57.50 -11.49 -21.03
CA ASP A 410 -58.62 -12.42 -20.73
C ASP A 410 -58.48 -13.56 -19.69
N PRO A 411 -59.60 -13.99 -19.05
CA PRO A 411 -59.72 -13.95 -17.59
C PRO A 411 -60.04 -15.31 -16.94
N SER A 412 -59.86 -15.41 -15.62
CA SER A 412 -60.70 -16.12 -14.63
C SER A 412 -59.91 -16.73 -13.47
N ASP A 413 -60.60 -16.79 -12.33
CA ASP A 413 -60.40 -17.61 -11.14
C ASP A 413 -59.60 -17.04 -9.94
N ASN A 414 -60.40 -16.46 -9.04
CA ASN A 414 -60.21 -16.32 -7.60
C ASN A 414 -59.75 -17.62 -6.94
N ILE A 415 -58.67 -17.59 -6.15
CA ILE A 415 -58.58 -18.30 -4.86
C ILE A 415 -57.72 -17.46 -3.89
N GLU A 416 -58.33 -17.02 -2.79
CA GLU A 416 -57.68 -16.44 -1.61
C GLU A 416 -56.80 -17.49 -0.91
N VAL A 417 -55.53 -17.14 -0.62
CA VAL A 417 -54.79 -17.72 0.50
C VAL A 417 -54.13 -16.58 1.28
N ARG A 418 -54.74 -16.28 2.41
CA ARG A 418 -54.30 -15.36 3.47
C ARG A 418 -53.06 -15.97 4.15
N SER A 419 -51.90 -15.33 4.06
CA SER A 419 -50.76 -15.61 4.95
C SER A 419 -50.37 -14.32 5.67
N LEU A 420 -50.50 -14.39 7.00
CA LEU A 420 -50.23 -13.31 7.95
C LEU A 420 -48.72 -13.27 8.25
N THR A 421 -48.04 -12.18 7.91
CA THR A 421 -46.77 -11.79 8.55
C THR A 421 -46.67 -10.27 8.68
N CYS A 422 -46.21 -9.84 9.84
CA CYS A 422 -46.35 -8.50 10.40
C CYS A 422 -45.56 -7.44 9.63
N GLN A 423 -46.26 -6.45 9.06
CA GLN A 423 -45.68 -5.15 8.74
C GLN A 423 -45.55 -4.33 10.03
N ARG A 424 -44.31 -4.08 10.48
CA ARG A 424 -44.01 -2.90 11.29
C ARG A 424 -43.78 -1.74 10.32
N GLU A 425 -44.78 -0.88 10.22
CA GLU A 425 -44.69 0.40 9.52
C GLU A 425 -43.61 1.27 10.19
N CYS A 426 -42.47 1.48 9.52
CA CYS A 426 -41.60 2.61 9.79
C CYS A 426 -41.60 3.50 8.54
N SER A 427 -42.50 4.49 8.52
CA SER A 427 -42.61 5.48 7.46
C SER A 427 -42.31 6.86 8.02
N LYS A 428 -41.14 7.44 7.65
CA LYS A 428 -40.92 8.87 7.31
C LYS A 428 -39.75 9.02 6.32
N THR A 429 -39.99 8.55 5.11
CA THR A 429 -39.47 8.98 3.78
C THR A 429 -38.02 9.49 3.66
N VAL A 430 -37.08 8.56 3.46
CA VAL A 430 -35.80 8.82 2.79
C VAL A 430 -36.08 9.16 1.32
N ASN A 431 -35.44 10.18 0.75
CA ASN A 431 -35.64 10.51 -0.66
C ASN A 431 -34.92 9.50 -1.56
N THR A 432 -35.67 8.84 -2.44
CA THR A 432 -35.20 7.77 -3.33
C THR A 432 -34.70 8.26 -4.68
N GLU A 433 -34.85 9.56 -4.99
CA GLU A 433 -34.40 10.18 -6.25
C GLU A 433 -33.50 11.40 -6.03
N ALA A 434 -32.67 11.72 -7.02
CA ALA A 434 -31.80 12.90 -6.99
C ALA A 434 -32.62 14.19 -7.16
N LEU A 435 -32.30 15.27 -6.43
CA LEU A 435 -33.17 16.45 -6.39
C LEU A 435 -33.32 17.16 -7.75
N MET A 436 -32.34 17.05 -8.66
CA MET A 436 -32.46 17.63 -10.00
C MET A 436 -33.50 16.94 -10.89
N THR A 437 -33.86 15.68 -10.64
CA THR A 437 -34.93 15.02 -11.43
C THR A 437 -36.29 15.68 -11.14
N VAL A 438 -36.46 16.21 -9.93
CA VAL A 438 -37.68 16.87 -9.46
C VAL A 438 -37.66 18.39 -9.71
N PHE A 439 -36.50 19.04 -9.58
CA PHE A 439 -36.37 20.50 -9.59
C PHE A 439 -35.47 21.01 -10.73
N HIS A 440 -36.05 21.19 -11.93
CA HIS A 440 -35.34 21.72 -13.11
C HIS A 440 -35.35 23.26 -13.14
N PRO A 441 -34.17 23.94 -13.22
CA PRO A 441 -34.12 25.39 -13.43
C PRO A 441 -34.53 25.76 -14.86
N GLN A 442 -35.53 26.63 -15.01
CA GLN A 442 -36.02 27.09 -16.32
C GLN A 442 -35.19 28.30 -16.81
N ASN A 443 -34.49 28.17 -17.95
CA ASN A 443 -33.98 29.30 -18.74
C ASN A 443 -33.81 28.88 -20.22
N LEU A 444 -34.61 29.50 -21.11
CA LEU A 444 -34.93 28.95 -22.44
C LEU A 444 -33.96 29.37 -23.57
N GLU A 445 -33.19 30.45 -23.43
CA GLU A 445 -32.44 31.03 -24.56
C GLU A 445 -30.97 30.58 -24.67
N THR A 446 -30.32 30.19 -23.56
CA THR A 446 -28.95 29.62 -23.54
C THR A 446 -28.93 28.10 -23.75
N LEU A 447 -30.11 27.51 -23.94
CA LEU A 447 -30.38 26.08 -23.82
C LEU A 447 -29.77 25.27 -24.99
N ASN A 448 -29.85 25.77 -26.23
CA ASN A 448 -29.49 24.99 -27.43
C ASN A 448 -28.00 24.64 -27.53
N THR A 449 -27.09 25.60 -27.33
CA THR A 449 -25.64 25.32 -27.38
C THR A 449 -25.16 24.49 -26.18
N LYS A 450 -25.74 24.72 -24.99
CA LYS A 450 -25.43 23.96 -23.78
C LYS A 450 -25.92 22.50 -23.92
N MET A 451 -27.14 22.29 -24.38
CA MET A 451 -27.69 20.96 -24.66
C MET A 451 -26.87 20.21 -25.69
N LEU A 452 -26.42 20.88 -26.77
CA LEU A 452 -25.57 20.22 -27.77
C LEU A 452 -24.25 19.75 -27.16
N LYS A 453 -23.59 20.59 -26.35
CA LYS A 453 -22.36 20.20 -25.63
C LYS A 453 -22.58 19.02 -24.69
N GLU A 454 -23.68 19.00 -23.92
CA GLU A 454 -24.01 17.88 -23.03
C GLU A 454 -24.27 16.60 -23.83
N LYS A 455 -25.04 16.66 -24.93
CA LYS A 455 -25.25 15.49 -25.82
C LYS A 455 -23.94 14.95 -26.41
N MET A 456 -23.00 15.82 -26.81
CA MET A 456 -21.69 15.38 -27.31
C MET A 456 -20.87 14.68 -26.23
N LYS A 457 -20.94 15.15 -24.98
CA LYS A 457 -20.31 14.45 -23.85
C LYS A 457 -20.98 13.10 -23.62
N GLU A 458 -22.32 13.02 -23.58
CA GLU A 458 -23.06 11.76 -23.40
C GLU A 458 -22.69 10.74 -24.47
N GLN A 459 -22.62 11.15 -25.74
CA GLN A 459 -22.18 10.27 -26.83
C GLN A 459 -20.76 9.74 -26.60
N SER A 460 -19.83 10.60 -26.17
CA SER A 460 -18.45 10.19 -25.88
C SER A 460 -18.38 9.16 -24.74
N TRP A 461 -19.22 9.31 -23.72
CA TRP A 461 -19.35 8.35 -22.61
C TRP A 461 -20.03 7.05 -23.03
N ASN A 462 -21.06 7.11 -23.88
CA ASN A 462 -21.71 5.91 -24.43
C ASN A 462 -20.75 5.06 -25.27
N ILE A 463 -19.89 5.70 -26.06
CA ILE A 463 -18.81 5.00 -26.79
C ILE A 463 -17.85 4.32 -25.80
N LEU A 464 -17.45 5.03 -24.73
CA LEU A 464 -16.61 4.44 -23.69
C LEU A 464 -17.30 3.23 -23.04
N PHE A 465 -18.59 3.32 -22.70
CA PHE A 465 -19.32 2.23 -22.06
C PHE A 465 -19.49 1.01 -22.98
N ALA A 466 -19.66 1.23 -24.28
CA ALA A 466 -19.72 0.14 -25.26
C ALA A 466 -18.37 -0.61 -25.36
N GLU A 467 -17.25 0.09 -25.25
CA GLU A 467 -15.91 -0.49 -25.35
C GLU A 467 -15.39 -1.08 -24.03
N CYS A 468 -15.57 -0.35 -22.93
CA CYS A 468 -14.95 -0.61 -21.63
C CYS A 468 -15.94 -1.15 -20.57
N GLY A 469 -17.22 -1.32 -20.92
CA GLY A 469 -18.27 -1.64 -19.96
C GLY A 469 -18.69 -0.45 -19.09
N ARG A 470 -19.70 -0.67 -18.26
CA ARG A 470 -20.30 0.32 -17.34
C ARG A 470 -20.48 -0.31 -15.96
N GLY A 471 -20.43 0.50 -14.90
CA GLY A 471 -20.54 0.03 -13.52
C GLY A 471 -19.18 -0.23 -12.86
N VAL A 472 -19.19 -0.93 -11.72
CA VAL A 472 -18.00 -1.14 -10.87
C VAL A 472 -16.91 -1.90 -11.63
N SER A 473 -17.33 -2.91 -12.38
CA SER A 473 -16.46 -3.80 -13.17
C SER A 473 -16.02 -3.21 -14.52
N MET A 474 -16.23 -1.92 -14.79
CA MET A 474 -15.74 -1.30 -16.03
C MET A 474 -14.20 -1.30 -16.11
N PHE A 475 -13.66 -1.44 -17.32
CA PHE A 475 -12.26 -1.22 -17.59
C PHE A 475 -11.93 0.27 -17.44
N ARG A 476 -11.11 0.61 -16.44
CA ARG A 476 -10.66 1.98 -16.20
C ARG A 476 -9.34 2.20 -16.93
N THR A 477 -9.35 3.08 -17.93
CA THR A 477 -8.21 3.33 -18.81
C THR A 477 -7.84 4.81 -18.84
N LYS A 478 -6.75 5.16 -19.55
CA LYS A 478 -6.42 6.56 -19.85
C LYS A 478 -7.58 7.31 -20.52
N LYS A 479 -8.33 6.66 -21.44
CA LYS A 479 -9.50 7.25 -22.11
C LYS A 479 -10.60 7.61 -21.12
N THR A 480 -10.84 6.77 -20.10
CA THR A 480 -11.77 7.06 -19.01
C THR A 480 -11.38 8.35 -18.29
N ARG A 481 -10.10 8.49 -17.92
CA ARG A 481 -9.54 9.68 -17.26
C ARG A 481 -9.66 10.93 -18.12
N ASP A 482 -9.32 10.84 -19.40
CA ASP A 482 -9.39 11.97 -20.34
C ASP A 482 -10.83 12.48 -20.49
N LEU A 483 -11.84 11.59 -20.47
CA LEU A 483 -13.25 11.99 -20.49
C LEU A 483 -13.69 12.64 -19.19
N VAL A 484 -13.21 12.18 -18.03
CA VAL A 484 -13.46 12.85 -16.74
C VAL A 484 -12.92 14.29 -16.77
N VAL A 485 -11.69 14.49 -17.27
CA VAL A 485 -11.08 15.83 -17.38
C VAL A 485 -11.84 16.75 -18.34
N ARG A 486 -12.41 16.20 -19.42
CA ARG A 486 -13.28 16.96 -20.36
C ARG A 486 -14.66 17.29 -19.78
N GLY A 487 -15.00 16.73 -18.63
CA GLY A 487 -16.23 16.95 -17.90
C GLY A 487 -17.25 15.83 -18.09
N ILE A 488 -17.89 15.46 -16.98
CA ILE A 488 -18.95 14.45 -16.93
C ILE A 488 -20.30 15.08 -17.30
N PRO A 489 -21.09 14.45 -18.21
CA PRO A 489 -22.47 14.85 -18.49
C PRO A 489 -23.30 14.95 -17.23
N GLU A 490 -24.16 15.95 -17.16
CA GLU A 490 -25.02 16.19 -16.00
C GLU A 490 -25.82 14.96 -15.57
N THR A 491 -26.37 14.24 -16.54
CA THR A 491 -27.16 13.01 -16.36
C THR A 491 -26.36 11.82 -15.80
N LEU A 492 -25.03 11.84 -15.92
CA LEU A 492 -24.15 10.75 -15.47
C LEU A 492 -23.37 11.07 -14.19
N ARG A 493 -23.51 12.29 -13.62
CA ARG A 493 -22.70 12.72 -12.48
C ARG A 493 -22.87 11.82 -11.25
N GLY A 494 -24.11 11.60 -10.79
CA GLY A 494 -24.37 10.78 -9.60
C GLY A 494 -23.74 9.39 -9.70
N GLU A 495 -24.04 8.68 -10.78
CA GLU A 495 -23.50 7.34 -11.04
C GLU A 495 -21.97 7.34 -11.10
N LEU A 496 -21.37 8.20 -11.92
CA LEU A 496 -19.92 8.18 -12.11
C LEU A 496 -19.16 8.69 -10.88
N TRP A 497 -19.74 9.59 -10.08
CA TRP A 497 -19.18 9.99 -8.79
C TRP A 497 -19.19 8.82 -7.81
N MET A 498 -20.29 8.05 -7.73
CA MET A 498 -20.35 6.84 -6.90
C MET A 498 -19.29 5.81 -7.31
N LEU A 499 -19.15 5.57 -8.62
CA LEU A 499 -18.19 4.60 -9.16
C LEU A 499 -16.73 5.02 -8.95
N PHE A 500 -16.39 6.27 -9.25
CA PHE A 500 -15.00 6.72 -9.18
C PHE A 500 -14.56 7.04 -7.76
N SER A 501 -15.42 7.55 -6.88
CA SER A 501 -15.04 7.78 -5.47
C SER A 501 -14.82 6.49 -4.67
N GLY A 502 -15.36 5.37 -5.15
CA GLY A 502 -15.42 4.11 -4.41
C GLY A 502 -16.61 4.03 -3.43
N ALA A 503 -17.41 5.10 -3.30
CA ALA A 503 -18.58 5.15 -2.43
C ALA A 503 -19.60 4.03 -2.72
N VAL A 504 -19.69 3.59 -3.98
CA VAL A 504 -20.52 2.43 -4.38
C VAL A 504 -20.09 1.13 -3.66
N ASN A 505 -18.80 0.97 -3.38
CA ASN A 505 -18.28 -0.20 -2.69
C ASN A 505 -18.55 -0.11 -1.19
N ASP A 506 -18.38 1.07 -0.60
CA ASP A 506 -18.68 1.32 0.81
C ASP A 506 -20.16 1.08 1.11
N MET A 507 -21.05 1.64 0.28
CA MET A 507 -22.49 1.45 0.39
C MET A 507 -22.89 -0.02 0.27
N ALA A 508 -22.34 -0.75 -0.71
CA ALA A 508 -22.65 -2.16 -0.90
C ALA A 508 -22.12 -3.07 0.22
N ALA A 509 -21.03 -2.68 0.89
CA ALA A 509 -20.48 -3.38 2.05
C ALA A 509 -21.26 -3.11 3.35
N ASN A 510 -22.11 -2.07 3.37
CA ASN A 510 -22.84 -1.64 4.56
C ASN A 510 -24.36 -1.50 4.30
N PRO A 511 -25.09 -2.60 3.95
CA PRO A 511 -26.53 -2.53 3.70
C PRO A 511 -27.32 -2.04 4.93
N GLY A 512 -28.19 -1.05 4.73
CA GLY A 512 -29.06 -0.51 5.79
C GLY A 512 -28.38 0.46 6.78
N TYR A 513 -27.06 0.63 6.69
CA TYR A 513 -26.28 1.46 7.62
C TYR A 513 -26.74 2.91 7.66
N TYR A 514 -27.02 3.54 6.51
CA TYR A 514 -27.47 4.94 6.48
C TYR A 514 -28.80 5.11 7.21
N ALA A 515 -29.76 4.21 6.97
CA ALA A 515 -31.07 4.26 7.63
C ALA A 515 -30.95 4.14 9.15
N GLU A 516 -30.11 3.22 9.63
CA GLU A 516 -29.82 3.05 11.05
C GLU A 516 -29.19 4.31 11.66
N VAL A 517 -28.18 4.88 11.01
CA VAL A 517 -27.51 6.09 11.51
C VAL A 517 -28.44 7.30 11.51
N VAL A 518 -29.29 7.44 10.49
CA VAL A 518 -30.33 8.47 10.49
C VAL A 518 -31.23 8.29 11.71
N GLU A 519 -31.73 7.09 11.96
CA GLU A 519 -32.59 6.81 13.11
C GLU A 519 -31.91 7.12 14.45
N GLN A 520 -30.67 6.70 14.63
CA GLN A 520 -29.89 6.93 15.86
C GLN A 520 -29.55 8.41 16.09
N SER A 521 -29.33 9.16 15.01
CA SER A 521 -28.94 10.57 15.10
C SER A 521 -30.14 11.52 15.29
N LEU A 522 -31.38 11.05 15.07
CA LEU A 522 -32.60 11.84 15.29
C LEU A 522 -32.71 12.31 16.76
N GLY A 523 -32.96 13.61 16.92
CA GLY A 523 -33.18 14.21 18.24
C GLY A 523 -31.90 14.47 19.04
N THR A 524 -30.73 14.14 18.50
CA THR A 524 -29.45 14.50 19.12
C THR A 524 -29.25 16.02 19.04
N SER A 525 -28.90 16.66 20.15
CA SER A 525 -28.56 18.09 20.20
C SER A 525 -27.10 18.24 20.63
N ASN A 526 -26.26 18.70 19.73
CA ASN A 526 -24.86 19.06 19.98
C ASN A 526 -24.45 20.24 19.10
N LEU A 527 -23.21 20.72 19.28
CA LEU A 527 -22.68 21.85 18.51
C LEU A 527 -22.81 21.63 16.98
N ALA A 528 -22.52 20.41 16.49
CA ALA A 528 -22.60 20.12 15.07
C ALA A 528 -24.04 20.23 14.55
N THR A 529 -25.04 19.71 15.27
CA THR A 529 -26.45 19.79 14.84
C THR A 529 -26.97 21.24 14.86
N GLU A 530 -26.53 22.06 15.82
CA GLU A 530 -26.89 23.49 15.87
C GLU A 530 -26.28 24.27 14.70
N GLU A 531 -25.01 24.01 14.38
CA GLU A 531 -24.33 24.60 13.23
C GLU A 531 -24.95 24.17 11.91
N ILE A 532 -25.33 22.89 11.79
CA ILE A 532 -26.08 22.38 10.63
C ILE A 532 -27.37 23.17 10.46
N GLU A 533 -28.23 23.29 11.47
CA GLU A 533 -29.52 23.99 11.36
C GLU A 533 -29.39 25.45 10.90
N ARG A 534 -28.38 26.17 11.42
CA ARG A 534 -28.07 27.54 11.00
C ARG A 534 -27.68 27.61 9.52
N ASP A 535 -27.10 26.54 9.00
CA ASP A 535 -26.50 26.48 7.68
C ASP A 535 -27.45 26.00 6.58
N LEU A 536 -28.48 25.23 6.92
CA LEU A 536 -29.40 24.60 5.96
C LEU A 536 -30.03 25.61 5.00
N ARG A 537 -30.58 26.72 5.52
CA ARG A 537 -31.33 27.70 4.69
C ARG A 537 -30.42 28.64 3.88
N ARG A 538 -29.12 28.65 4.17
CA ARG A 538 -28.11 29.42 3.40
C ARG A 538 -27.35 28.57 2.38
N SER A 539 -27.65 27.27 2.26
CA SER A 539 -27.04 26.37 1.29
C SER A 539 -27.72 26.41 -0.06
N LEU A 540 -27.06 26.97 -1.08
CA LEU A 540 -27.61 27.17 -2.43
C LEU A 540 -29.03 27.80 -2.41
N PRO A 541 -29.21 28.97 -1.77
CA PRO A 541 -30.53 29.53 -1.47
C PRO A 541 -31.35 29.85 -2.72
N GLU A 542 -30.70 30.07 -3.86
CA GLU A 542 -31.33 30.35 -5.16
C GLU A 542 -31.83 29.08 -5.89
N HIS A 543 -31.41 27.88 -5.45
CA HIS A 543 -31.79 26.65 -6.14
C HIS A 543 -33.15 26.13 -5.64
N PRO A 544 -34.13 25.84 -6.53
CA PRO A 544 -35.49 25.48 -6.12
C PRO A 544 -35.56 24.28 -5.16
N ALA A 545 -34.67 23.30 -5.33
CA ALA A 545 -34.58 22.14 -4.44
C ALA A 545 -34.37 22.52 -2.96
N PHE A 546 -33.57 23.56 -2.67
CA PHE A 546 -33.25 24.00 -1.30
C PHE A 546 -34.15 25.13 -0.80
N GLN A 547 -35.15 25.52 -1.60
CA GLN A 547 -36.28 26.34 -1.14
C GLN A 547 -37.45 25.46 -0.68
N SER A 548 -37.38 24.14 -0.90
CA SER A 548 -38.39 23.17 -0.48
C SER A 548 -38.03 22.49 0.84
N ASP A 549 -39.04 22.15 1.65
CA ASP A 549 -38.84 21.38 2.88
C ASP A 549 -38.23 19.99 2.62
N THR A 550 -38.51 19.40 1.45
CA THR A 550 -37.96 18.10 1.03
C THR A 550 -36.43 18.15 0.91
N GLY A 551 -35.91 19.12 0.15
CA GLY A 551 -34.46 19.26 -0.04
C GLY A 551 -33.73 19.67 1.24
N ILE A 552 -34.31 20.58 2.02
CA ILE A 552 -33.77 20.99 3.32
C ILE A 552 -33.75 19.82 4.31
N SER A 553 -34.79 18.98 4.32
CA SER A 553 -34.85 17.81 5.21
C SER A 553 -33.86 16.71 4.81
N ALA A 554 -33.66 16.48 3.50
CA ALA A 554 -32.64 15.55 3.02
C ALA A 554 -31.22 16.05 3.40
N LEU A 555 -30.94 17.35 3.20
CA LEU A 555 -29.67 17.96 3.59
C LEU A 555 -29.40 17.82 5.09
N ARG A 556 -30.41 18.08 5.92
CA ARG A 556 -30.34 17.89 7.38
C ARG A 556 -29.97 16.45 7.75
N ARG A 557 -30.68 15.46 7.19
CA ARG A 557 -30.45 14.05 7.51
C ARG A 557 -29.05 13.60 7.13
N VAL A 558 -28.58 13.91 5.93
CA VAL A 558 -27.25 13.50 5.47
C VAL A 558 -26.15 14.11 6.33
N LEU A 559 -26.21 15.42 6.60
CA LEU A 559 -25.19 16.10 7.41
C LEU A 559 -25.18 15.60 8.86
N THR A 560 -26.37 15.41 9.44
CA THR A 560 -26.52 14.93 10.82
C THR A 560 -26.03 13.49 10.96
N ALA A 561 -26.40 12.63 10.00
CA ALA A 561 -25.92 11.25 9.93
C ALA A 561 -24.39 11.18 9.80
N TYR A 562 -23.79 12.06 8.99
CA TYR A 562 -22.33 12.10 8.84
C TYR A 562 -21.65 12.57 10.13
N ALA A 563 -22.13 13.64 10.75
CA ALA A 563 -21.59 14.15 12.00
C ALA A 563 -21.69 13.13 13.15
N TYR A 564 -22.75 12.32 13.16
CA TYR A 564 -22.90 11.20 14.09
C TYR A 564 -21.92 10.06 13.79
N ARG A 565 -21.78 9.66 12.52
CA ARG A 565 -20.85 8.59 12.11
C ARG A 565 -19.41 8.89 12.50
N ASN A 566 -18.97 10.14 12.31
CA ASN A 566 -17.59 10.52 12.56
C ASN A 566 -17.51 11.76 13.48
N PRO A 567 -17.66 11.59 14.80
CA PRO A 567 -17.66 12.72 15.75
C PRO A 567 -16.32 13.48 15.80
N LYS A 568 -15.21 12.82 15.41
CA LYS A 568 -13.87 13.44 15.36
C LYS A 568 -13.82 14.57 14.34
N ILE A 569 -14.46 14.37 13.19
CA ILE A 569 -14.66 15.42 12.18
C ILE A 569 -15.88 16.26 12.58
N GLY A 570 -17.02 15.61 12.80
CA GLY A 570 -18.31 16.23 13.09
C GLY A 570 -18.86 16.95 11.85
N TYR A 571 -19.19 18.24 12.01
CA TYR A 571 -19.63 19.11 10.94
C TYR A 571 -18.64 20.27 10.74
N CYS A 572 -18.44 20.66 9.48
CA CYS A 572 -17.70 21.85 9.10
C CYS A 572 -18.55 22.64 8.08
N GLN A 573 -18.52 23.98 8.16
CA GLN A 573 -19.33 24.86 7.32
C GLN A 573 -19.14 24.63 5.80
N ALA A 574 -18.05 24.01 5.33
CA ALA A 574 -17.93 23.68 3.90
C ALA A 574 -18.83 22.49 3.47
N MET A 575 -19.26 21.65 4.41
CA MET A 575 -19.98 20.40 4.12
C MET A 575 -21.41 20.63 3.65
N ASN A 576 -22.09 21.68 4.09
CA ASN A 576 -23.47 21.94 3.65
C ASN A 576 -23.55 22.22 2.15
N ILE A 577 -22.65 23.05 1.60
CA ILE A 577 -22.61 23.36 0.17
C ILE A 577 -22.22 22.11 -0.61
N LEU A 578 -21.22 21.36 -0.14
CA LEU A 578 -20.83 20.10 -0.77
C LEU A 578 -22.00 19.12 -0.82
N THR A 579 -22.64 18.87 0.31
CA THR A 579 -23.77 17.92 0.44
C THR A 579 -24.97 18.37 -0.37
N SER A 580 -25.25 19.67 -0.42
CA SER A 580 -26.28 20.22 -1.31
C SER A 580 -26.01 19.87 -2.78
N VAL A 581 -24.77 20.03 -3.26
CA VAL A 581 -24.41 19.66 -4.63
C VAL A 581 -24.51 18.15 -4.85
N LEU A 582 -24.12 17.32 -3.88
CA LEU A 582 -24.26 15.86 -3.97
C LEU A 582 -25.73 15.44 -4.10
N LEU A 583 -26.62 16.01 -3.29
CA LEU A 583 -28.06 15.73 -3.30
C LEU A 583 -28.77 16.18 -4.59
N LEU A 584 -28.19 17.12 -5.34
CA LEU A 584 -28.70 17.47 -6.67
C LEU A 584 -28.54 16.31 -7.66
N TYR A 585 -27.46 15.53 -7.55
CA TYR A 585 -27.06 14.56 -8.58
C TYR A 585 -27.15 13.10 -8.14
N ALA A 586 -27.24 12.82 -6.84
CA ALA A 586 -27.29 11.49 -6.26
C ALA A 586 -28.50 11.32 -5.34
N LYS A 587 -28.91 10.08 -5.09
CA LYS A 587 -29.93 9.77 -4.08
C LYS A 587 -29.43 10.12 -2.68
N GLU A 588 -30.32 10.20 -1.71
CA GLU A 588 -29.97 10.65 -0.36
C GLU A 588 -28.87 9.79 0.30
N GLU A 589 -29.01 8.47 0.26
CA GLU A 589 -27.99 7.54 0.79
C GLU A 589 -26.69 7.57 -0.03
N GLU A 590 -26.78 7.70 -1.36
CA GLU A 590 -25.61 7.84 -2.22
C GLU A 590 -24.84 9.12 -1.89
N ALA A 591 -25.55 10.24 -1.65
CA ALA A 591 -24.95 11.51 -1.25
C ALA A 591 -24.24 11.39 0.11
N PHE A 592 -24.80 10.62 1.05
CA PHE A 592 -24.13 10.29 2.31
C PHE A 592 -22.81 9.56 2.07
N TRP A 593 -22.79 8.49 1.28
CA TRP A 593 -21.56 7.74 1.01
C TRP A 593 -20.53 8.53 0.19
N LEU A 594 -20.99 9.42 -0.71
CA LEU A 594 -20.11 10.38 -1.40
C LEU A 594 -19.47 11.36 -0.42
N LEU A 595 -20.23 11.88 0.54
CA LEU A 595 -19.70 12.74 1.60
C LEU A 595 -18.66 12.00 2.44
N VAL A 596 -18.94 10.76 2.84
CA VAL A 596 -17.98 9.88 3.54
C VAL A 596 -16.70 9.70 2.73
N ALA A 597 -16.80 9.37 1.43
CA ALA A 597 -15.64 9.19 0.57
C ALA A 597 -14.81 10.48 0.44
N VAL A 598 -15.46 11.63 0.28
CA VAL A 598 -14.75 12.92 0.16
C VAL A 598 -14.04 13.28 1.46
N CYS A 599 -14.74 13.22 2.59
CA CYS A 599 -14.22 13.68 3.87
C CYS A 599 -13.23 12.72 4.51
N GLU A 600 -13.37 11.40 4.34
CA GLU A 600 -12.53 10.42 5.05
C GLU A 600 -11.43 9.78 4.18
N ARG A 601 -11.58 9.81 2.86
CA ARG A 601 -10.64 9.13 1.93
C ARG A 601 -9.92 10.11 1.01
N MET A 602 -10.65 11.07 0.42
CA MET A 602 -10.06 11.98 -0.56
C MET A 602 -9.37 13.19 0.08
N LEU A 603 -9.99 13.76 1.13
CA LEU A 603 -9.54 14.98 1.80
C LEU A 603 -9.56 14.85 3.34
N PRO A 604 -8.90 13.82 3.93
CA PRO A 604 -8.97 13.54 5.36
C PRO A 604 -8.48 14.69 6.25
N ASP A 605 -7.51 15.48 5.79
CA ASP A 605 -6.95 16.59 6.58
C ASP A 605 -7.73 17.90 6.45
N TYR A 606 -8.44 18.11 5.34
CA TYR A 606 -9.12 19.39 5.05
C TYR A 606 -10.31 19.66 5.99
N PHE A 607 -11.05 18.61 6.32
CA PHE A 607 -12.24 18.71 7.18
C PHE A 607 -11.93 18.47 8.66
N ASN A 608 -10.67 18.26 9.01
CA ASN A 608 -10.26 18.05 10.39
C ASN A 608 -10.28 19.39 11.15
N ARG A 609 -10.79 19.40 12.39
CA ARG A 609 -10.97 20.60 13.23
C ARG A 609 -9.67 21.35 13.58
N ARG A 610 -8.51 20.88 13.13
CA ARG A 610 -7.19 21.50 13.36
C ARG A 610 -6.81 22.57 12.31
N ILE A 611 -7.64 22.80 11.29
CA ILE A 611 -7.36 23.76 10.19
C ILE A 611 -8.34 24.95 10.16
N ILE A 612 -9.14 25.17 11.21
CA ILE A 612 -9.98 26.37 11.34
C ILE A 612 -9.63 27.14 12.61
#